data_AF-A0A8H9TWC8-F1
#
_entry.id   AF-A0A8H9TWC8-F1
#
_cell.length_a   1.000
_cell.length_b   1.000
_cell.length_c   1.000
_cell.angle_alpha   90.00
_cell.angle_beta   90.00
_cell.angle_gamma   90.00
#
_symmetry.space_group_name_H-M   'P 1'
#
loop_
_entity.id
_entity.type
_entity.pdbx_description
1 polymer ?
#
loop_
_entity_poly.entity_id
_entity_poly.type
_entity_poly.pdbx_seq_one_letter_code
_entity_poly.pdbx_strand_id
1 'polypeptide(L)'
;MTGCQVMAKPASSCCNLDCRHCFYNDTAYLSVVVNRQNSQWPEPLYQQLRQSGASLLQFIPLVERDERGMLTAESVEPQVWGTFLTAVFDIWVREDIGRIHIRLFDIVLNVWCGYSRYEEKTAVSPDCQRCTVFRFCHGDCPKHHDERGKSVLCAGYSEFIHYTAPHMRVMRDLIRQHRSPTELMAMLRAEC
;
A
#
# COMPACT_ATOMS: atom_id res chain seq x y z
N MET A 1 -10.68 -27.82 2.20
CA MET A 1 -11.04 -26.75 1.26
C MET A 1 -11.23 -25.48 2.07
N THR A 2 -10.15 -24.73 2.25
CA THR A 2 -10.13 -23.56 3.15
C THR A 2 -10.43 -22.32 2.31
N GLY A 3 -11.66 -21.82 2.42
CA GLY A 3 -12.12 -20.63 1.69
C GLY A 3 -11.50 -19.37 2.28
N CYS A 4 -10.72 -18.65 1.47
CA CYS A 4 -10.24 -17.31 1.80
C CYS A 4 -11.45 -16.35 1.78
N GLN A 5 -11.83 -15.80 2.93
CA GLN A 5 -12.89 -14.81 3.03
C GLN A 5 -12.39 -13.47 2.47
N VAL A 6 -12.77 -13.18 1.24
CA VAL A 6 -12.54 -11.90 0.58
C VAL A 6 -13.65 -10.93 1.02
N MET A 7 -13.31 -9.97 1.88
CA MET A 7 -14.23 -8.89 2.28
C MET A 7 -14.07 -7.70 1.34
N ALA A 8 -14.89 -7.63 0.30
CA ALA A 8 -15.04 -6.42 -0.51
C ALA A 8 -15.76 -5.35 0.35
N LYS A 9 -15.01 -4.39 0.91
CA LYS A 9 -15.62 -3.18 1.48
C LYS A 9 -15.93 -2.20 0.34
N PRO A 10 -17.11 -1.57 0.31
CA PRO A 10 -17.34 -0.44 -0.58
C PRO A 10 -16.36 0.70 -0.23
N ALA A 11 -15.73 1.28 -1.25
CA ALA A 11 -14.93 2.49 -1.09
C ALA A 11 -15.82 3.62 -0.52
N SER A 12 -15.53 4.02 0.72
CA SER A 12 -15.99 5.20 1.50
C SER A 12 -17.02 6.18 0.90
N SER A 13 -18.15 6.34 1.62
CA SER A 13 -18.85 7.56 2.09
C SER A 13 -18.92 8.89 1.29
N CYS A 14 -18.58 8.96 0.00
CA CYS A 14 -18.79 10.16 -0.83
C CYS A 14 -19.78 9.97 -1.99
N CYS A 15 -20.82 9.15 -1.81
CA CYS A 15 -21.90 9.05 -2.80
C CYS A 15 -23.25 9.37 -2.16
N ASN A 16 -23.51 10.67 -2.01
CA ASN A 16 -24.86 11.20 -1.90
C ASN A 16 -24.92 12.47 -2.75
N LEU A 17 -25.09 12.32 -4.06
CA LEU A 17 -25.65 13.29 -5.00
C LEU A 17 -25.75 12.60 -6.37
N ASP A 18 -26.98 12.52 -6.83
CA ASP A 18 -27.48 11.93 -8.07
C ASP A 18 -26.67 12.33 -9.33
N CYS A 19 -25.67 11.51 -9.71
CA CYS A 19 -24.79 11.81 -10.83
C CYS A 19 -24.93 10.76 -11.94
N ARG A 20 -25.54 11.15 -13.07
CA ARG A 20 -25.76 10.34 -14.29
C ARG A 20 -24.48 9.99 -15.09
N HIS A 21 -23.30 10.12 -14.47
CA HIS A 21 -22.01 9.79 -15.08
C HIS A 21 -21.03 9.23 -14.05
N CYS A 22 -21.45 8.17 -13.36
CA CYS A 22 -20.58 7.47 -12.41
C CYS A 22 -19.64 6.53 -13.16
N PHE A 23 -18.44 7.03 -13.48
CA PHE A 23 -17.35 6.27 -14.11
C PHE A 23 -16.83 5.09 -13.25
N TYR A 24 -17.29 4.97 -12.00
CA TYR A 24 -16.82 4.02 -11.00
C TYR A 24 -17.63 2.72 -10.90
N ASN A 25 -18.65 2.52 -11.74
CA ASN A 25 -19.51 1.34 -11.63
C ASN A 25 -18.84 0.02 -12.10
N ASP A 26 -17.72 0.09 -12.82
CA ASP A 26 -17.07 -1.08 -13.44
C ASP A 26 -15.64 -1.38 -12.95
N THR A 27 -15.09 -0.59 -12.01
CA THR A 27 -13.75 -0.87 -11.47
C THR A 27 -13.85 -1.87 -10.34
N ALA A 28 -13.50 -3.13 -10.60
CA ALA A 28 -13.45 -4.16 -9.58
C ALA A 28 -12.41 -3.81 -8.51
N TYR A 29 -12.91 -3.48 -7.32
CA TYR A 29 -12.15 -3.07 -6.14
C TYR A 29 -12.02 -4.21 -5.14
N LEU A 30 -10.81 -4.46 -4.65
CA LEU A 30 -10.54 -5.54 -3.71
C LEU A 30 -9.72 -5.09 -2.52
N SER A 31 -10.24 -5.33 -1.32
CA SER A 31 -9.52 -5.16 -0.06
C SER A 31 -9.07 -6.51 0.48
N VAL A 32 -7.77 -6.63 0.77
CA VAL A 32 -7.15 -7.87 1.22
C VAL A 32 -6.52 -7.63 2.58
N VAL A 33 -7.01 -8.33 3.60
CA VAL A 33 -6.40 -8.31 4.93
C VAL A 33 -5.15 -9.18 4.90
N VAL A 34 -4.01 -8.59 5.28
CA VAL A 34 -2.71 -9.25 5.32
C VAL A 34 -2.40 -9.62 6.76
N ASN A 35 -2.44 -10.91 7.06
CA ASN A 35 -2.21 -11.49 8.37
C ASN A 35 -0.85 -12.21 8.40
N ARG A 36 -0.48 -12.76 9.55
CA ARG A 36 0.78 -13.51 9.69
C ARG A 36 0.92 -14.61 8.64
N GLN A 37 -0.13 -15.37 8.37
CA GLN A 37 -0.07 -16.53 7.48
C GLN A 37 0.11 -16.13 6.01
N ASN A 38 -0.73 -15.24 5.48
CA ASN A 38 -0.68 -14.89 4.05
C ASN A 38 0.47 -13.93 3.72
N SER A 39 0.99 -13.20 4.71
CA SER A 39 2.15 -12.32 4.53
C SER A 39 3.44 -13.09 4.18
N GLN A 40 3.51 -14.39 4.47
CA GLN A 40 4.64 -15.26 4.12
C GLN A 40 4.65 -15.67 2.64
N TRP A 41 3.57 -15.41 1.90
CA TRP A 41 3.41 -15.84 0.51
C TRP A 41 2.97 -14.66 -0.38
N PRO A 42 3.74 -13.55 -0.44
CA PRO A 42 3.33 -12.34 -1.16
C PRO A 42 3.15 -12.57 -2.66
N GLU A 43 4.07 -13.28 -3.32
CA GLU A 43 4.04 -13.47 -4.76
C GLU A 43 2.87 -14.36 -5.20
N PRO A 44 2.63 -15.55 -4.60
CA PRO A 44 1.46 -16.35 -4.94
C PRO A 44 0.15 -15.62 -4.65
N LEU A 45 0.07 -14.90 -3.52
CA LEU A 45 -1.11 -14.11 -3.18
C LEU A 45 -1.38 -13.04 -4.25
N TYR A 46 -0.37 -12.24 -4.60
CA TYR A 46 -0.53 -11.20 -5.61
C TYR A 46 -0.89 -11.79 -6.98
N GLN A 47 -0.24 -12.87 -7.41
CA GLN A 47 -0.57 -13.57 -8.67
C GLN A 47 -2.02 -14.03 -8.71
N GLN A 48 -2.56 -14.56 -7.61
CA GLN A 48 -3.97 -14.93 -7.51
C GLN A 48 -4.89 -13.70 -7.62
N LEU A 49 -4.52 -12.59 -6.97
CA LEU A 49 -5.31 -11.34 -7.04
C LEU A 49 -5.33 -10.77 -8.47
N ARG A 50 -4.22 -10.87 -9.22
CA ARG A 50 -4.16 -10.46 -10.65
C ARG A 50 -5.15 -11.22 -11.53
N GLN A 51 -5.50 -12.44 -11.17
CA GLN A 51 -6.45 -13.28 -11.91
C GLN A 51 -7.91 -13.00 -11.55
N SER A 52 -8.18 -12.23 -10.48
CA SER A 52 -9.54 -11.94 -10.02
C SER A 52 -10.32 -10.96 -10.91
N GLY A 53 -9.64 -10.27 -11.84
CA GLY A 53 -10.22 -9.18 -12.63
C GLY A 53 -10.25 -7.83 -11.92
N ALA A 54 -9.80 -7.75 -10.66
CA ALA A 54 -9.66 -6.49 -9.94
C ALA A 54 -8.56 -5.62 -10.54
N SER A 55 -8.88 -4.36 -10.83
CA SER A 55 -7.94 -3.34 -11.28
C SER A 55 -7.56 -2.35 -10.18
N LEU A 56 -8.19 -2.43 -9.00
CA LEU A 56 -7.83 -1.66 -7.82
C LEU A 56 -7.73 -2.56 -6.58
N LEU A 57 -6.56 -2.60 -5.95
CA LEU A 57 -6.24 -3.41 -4.77
C LEU A 57 -5.87 -2.52 -3.57
N GLN A 58 -6.35 -2.89 -2.38
CA GLN A 58 -5.89 -2.35 -1.10
C GLN A 58 -5.46 -3.49 -0.19
N PHE A 59 -4.18 -3.52 0.17
CA PHE A 59 -3.68 -4.35 1.27
C PHE A 59 -3.88 -3.64 2.62
N ILE A 60 -4.45 -4.35 3.58
CA ILE A 60 -4.74 -3.85 4.93
C ILE A 60 -4.02 -4.75 5.92
N PRO A 61 -2.99 -4.28 6.64
CA PRO A 61 -2.29 -5.11 7.60
C PRO A 61 -3.22 -5.44 8.79
N LEU A 62 -3.27 -6.72 9.19
CA LEU A 62 -3.93 -7.14 10.42
C LEU A 62 -3.01 -6.84 11.60
N VAL A 63 -3.42 -5.88 12.43
CA VAL A 63 -2.72 -5.50 13.67
C VAL A 63 -3.73 -5.53 14.80
N GLU A 64 -3.73 -6.62 15.56
CA GLU A 64 -4.57 -6.85 16.72
C GLU A 64 -3.71 -7.06 17.96
N ARG A 65 -4.24 -6.67 19.12
CA ARG A 65 -3.58 -6.83 20.41
C ARG A 65 -4.42 -7.71 21.33
N ASP A 66 -3.76 -8.55 22.11
CA ASP A 66 -4.39 -9.31 23.18
C ASP A 66 -4.66 -8.42 24.42
N GLU A 67 -5.23 -9.01 25.47
CA GLU A 67 -5.54 -8.33 26.73
C GLU A 67 -4.29 -7.75 27.43
N ARG A 68 -3.09 -8.23 27.07
CA ARG A 68 -1.80 -7.76 27.60
C ARG A 68 -1.18 -6.66 26.73
N GLY A 69 -1.87 -6.24 25.66
CA GLY A 69 -1.38 -5.23 24.71
C GLY A 69 -0.37 -5.78 23.69
N MET A 70 -0.09 -7.08 23.72
CA MET A 70 0.86 -7.74 22.82
C MET A 70 0.18 -8.10 21.49
N LEU A 71 0.94 -8.10 20.40
CA LEU A 71 0.39 -8.49 19.10
C LEU A 71 -0.14 -9.94 19.13
N THR A 72 -1.34 -10.14 18.59
CA THR A 72 -1.94 -11.48 18.50
C THR A 72 -1.14 -12.38 17.56
N ALA A 73 -1.35 -13.70 17.64
CA ALA A 73 -0.68 -14.66 16.77
C ALA A 73 -1.06 -14.53 15.28
N GLU A 74 -2.20 -13.89 14.99
CA GLU A 74 -2.66 -13.65 13.62
C GLU A 74 -2.10 -12.34 13.04
N SER A 75 -1.64 -11.43 13.89
CA SER A 75 -1.14 -10.12 13.45
C SER A 75 0.10 -10.27 12.59
N VAL A 76 0.16 -9.48 11.52
CA VAL A 76 1.35 -9.42 10.66
C VAL A 76 2.53 -8.89 11.48
N GLU A 77 3.68 -9.54 11.31
CA GLU A 77 4.89 -9.11 11.99
C GLU A 77 5.43 -7.82 11.34
N PRO A 78 5.92 -6.86 12.13
CA PRO A 78 6.39 -5.56 11.63
C PRO A 78 7.37 -5.61 10.44
N GLN A 79 8.35 -6.50 10.49
CA GLN A 79 9.37 -6.65 9.44
C GLN A 79 8.77 -7.35 8.22
N VAL A 80 7.99 -8.41 8.44
CA VAL A 80 7.34 -9.18 7.37
C VAL A 80 6.41 -8.29 6.54
N TRP A 81 5.76 -7.29 7.15
CA TRP A 81 4.96 -6.33 6.39
C TRP A 81 5.75 -5.58 5.31
N GLY A 82 6.99 -5.17 5.61
CA GLY A 82 7.88 -4.53 4.63
C GLY A 82 8.27 -5.48 3.51
N THR A 83 8.71 -6.68 3.87
CA THR A 83 9.05 -7.74 2.91
C THR A 83 7.88 -8.08 1.99
N PHE A 84 6.68 -8.20 2.54
CA PHE A 84 5.44 -8.44 1.79
C PHE A 84 5.21 -7.34 0.74
N LEU A 85 5.22 -6.07 1.16
CA LEU A 85 4.99 -4.94 0.26
C LEU A 85 6.05 -4.86 -0.85
N THR A 86 7.31 -5.11 -0.50
CA THR A 86 8.44 -5.11 -1.43
C THR A 86 8.31 -6.22 -2.47
N ALA A 87 8.01 -7.45 -2.06
CA ALA A 87 7.82 -8.57 -2.98
C ALA A 87 6.65 -8.35 -3.96
N VAL A 88 5.53 -7.80 -3.47
CA VAL A 88 4.41 -7.40 -4.33
C VAL A 88 4.81 -6.28 -5.30
N PHE A 89 5.57 -5.28 -4.83
CA PHE A 89 6.05 -4.19 -5.66
C PHE A 89 6.95 -4.67 -6.79
N ASP A 90 7.83 -5.64 -6.52
CA ASP A 90 8.73 -6.18 -7.52
C ASP A 90 8.00 -6.79 -8.73
N ILE A 91 6.89 -7.49 -8.49
CA ILE A 91 6.06 -8.00 -9.58
C ILE A 91 5.32 -6.83 -10.25
N TRP A 92 4.66 -5.99 -9.45
CA TRP A 92 3.83 -4.90 -9.95
C TRP A 92 4.60 -3.93 -10.86
N VAL A 93 5.81 -3.51 -10.47
CA VAL A 93 6.61 -2.53 -11.22
C VAL A 93 7.08 -3.07 -12.58
N ARG A 94 7.20 -4.40 -12.70
CA ARG A 94 7.62 -5.09 -13.93
C ARG A 94 6.46 -5.54 -14.80
N GLU A 95 5.23 -5.58 -14.28
CA GLU A 95 4.12 -6.21 -14.99
C GLU A 95 2.82 -5.43 -15.07
N ASP A 96 2.51 -4.56 -14.10
CA ASP A 96 1.14 -4.08 -13.92
C ASP A 96 1.04 -2.56 -13.73
N ILE A 97 2.11 -1.79 -13.97
CA ILE A 97 2.02 -0.32 -14.02
C ILE A 97 0.93 0.09 -15.04
N GLY A 98 -0.04 0.89 -14.60
CA GLY A 98 -1.16 1.35 -15.42
C GLY A 98 -2.28 0.31 -15.66
N ARG A 99 -2.11 -0.93 -15.19
CA ARG A 99 -3.11 -2.00 -15.29
C ARG A 99 -3.79 -2.31 -13.96
N ILE A 100 -3.00 -2.41 -12.88
CA ILE A 100 -3.49 -2.66 -11.53
C ILE A 100 -3.01 -1.52 -10.63
N HIS A 101 -3.96 -0.88 -9.96
CA HIS A 101 -3.70 0.16 -8.99
C HIS A 101 -3.60 -0.47 -7.60
N ILE A 102 -2.48 -0.28 -6.92
CA ILE A 102 -2.32 -0.69 -5.53
C ILE A 102 -2.33 0.57 -4.68
N ARG A 103 -3.33 0.69 -3.80
CA ARG A 103 -3.65 1.94 -3.10
C ARG A 103 -2.44 2.59 -2.41
N LEU A 104 -1.62 1.80 -1.72
CA LEU A 104 -0.41 2.31 -1.05
C LEU A 104 0.61 2.83 -2.06
N PHE A 105 0.81 2.14 -3.19
CA PHE A 105 1.80 2.53 -4.20
C PHE A 105 1.39 3.83 -4.88
N ASP A 106 0.11 3.99 -5.22
CA ASP A 106 -0.44 5.23 -5.77
C ASP A 106 -0.26 6.40 -4.80
N ILE A 107 -0.54 6.20 -3.49
CA ILE A 107 -0.33 7.23 -2.46
C ILE A 107 1.14 7.65 -2.42
N VAL A 108 2.06 6.68 -2.40
CA VAL A 108 3.50 6.96 -2.35
C VAL A 108 3.97 7.71 -3.59
N LEU A 109 3.53 7.30 -4.78
CA LEU A 109 3.85 7.98 -6.03
C LEU A 109 3.29 9.41 -6.06
N ASN A 110 2.06 9.63 -5.59
CA ASN A 110 1.46 10.95 -5.48
C ASN A 110 2.28 11.89 -4.59
N VAL A 111 2.78 11.42 -3.45
CA VAL A 111 3.68 12.19 -2.58
C VAL A 111 4.99 12.52 -3.31
N TRP A 112 5.55 11.60 -4.08
CA TRP A 112 6.73 11.88 -4.92
C TRP A 112 6.46 12.94 -5.99
N CYS A 113 5.26 12.95 -6.57
CA CYS A 113 4.79 13.94 -7.53
C CYS A 113 4.45 15.31 -6.91
N GLY A 114 4.43 15.41 -5.58
CA GLY A 114 4.06 16.64 -4.87
C GLY A 114 2.56 16.78 -4.60
N TYR A 115 1.77 15.75 -4.91
CA TYR A 115 0.35 15.68 -4.58
C TYR A 115 0.18 15.02 -3.21
N SER A 116 0.37 15.78 -2.14
CA SER A 116 -0.05 15.34 -0.80
C SER A 116 -1.31 16.09 -0.39
N ARG A 117 -2.30 15.36 0.13
CA ARG A 117 -3.53 15.93 0.71
C ARG A 117 -3.56 15.77 2.22
N TYR A 118 -2.39 15.72 2.86
CA TYR A 118 -2.32 15.39 4.27
C TYR A 118 -2.65 16.58 5.16
N GLU A 119 -3.62 16.38 6.05
CA GLU A 119 -3.93 17.25 7.19
C GLU A 119 -3.07 16.86 8.38
N GLU A 120 -2.54 17.84 9.13
CA GLU A 120 -1.66 17.62 10.27
C GLU A 120 -2.28 16.67 11.33
N LYS A 121 -1.57 15.60 11.71
CA LYS A 121 -1.92 14.79 12.88
C LYS A 121 -1.17 15.33 14.10
N THR A 122 -1.92 15.60 15.17
CA THR A 122 -1.44 16.19 16.43
C THR A 122 -0.77 15.19 17.38
N ALA A 123 -0.85 13.88 17.12
CA ALA A 123 -0.31 12.83 18.00
C ALA A 123 0.61 11.87 17.22
N VAL A 124 1.86 12.28 16.98
CA VAL A 124 2.89 11.41 16.39
C VAL A 124 4.13 11.39 17.29
N SER A 125 4.78 10.24 17.37
CA SER A 125 6.01 10.06 18.17
C SER A 125 7.08 11.10 17.81
N PRO A 126 7.93 11.55 18.77
CA PRO A 126 9.06 12.44 18.49
C PRO A 126 9.99 11.91 17.39
N ASP A 127 10.15 10.59 17.29
CA ASP A 127 10.93 9.93 16.22
C ASP A 127 10.41 10.30 14.81
N CYS A 128 9.10 10.49 14.66
CA CYS A 128 8.47 10.81 13.38
C CYS A 128 8.71 12.25 12.95
N GLN A 129 8.92 13.18 13.89
CA GLN A 129 9.08 14.62 13.60
C GLN A 129 10.32 14.91 12.74
N ARG A 130 11.35 14.08 12.85
CA ARG A 130 12.60 14.18 12.07
C ARG A 130 12.77 13.06 11.04
N CYS A 131 11.74 12.23 10.84
CA CYS A 131 11.80 11.07 9.98
C CYS A 131 11.59 11.48 8.51
N THR A 132 12.52 11.13 7.64
CA THR A 132 12.46 11.40 6.18
C THR A 132 11.33 10.64 5.48
N VAL A 133 10.89 9.53 6.06
CA VAL A 133 9.80 8.68 5.57
C VAL A 133 8.42 9.20 6.00
N PHE A 134 8.35 10.06 7.02
CA PHE A 134 7.07 10.49 7.60
C PHE A 134 6.11 11.11 6.60
N ARG A 135 6.62 11.84 5.59
CA ARG A 135 5.81 12.41 4.51
C ARG A 135 5.08 11.38 3.64
N PHE A 136 5.47 10.11 3.72
CA PHE A 136 4.85 9.00 2.98
C PHE A 136 3.96 8.15 3.88
N CYS A 137 4.46 7.77 5.06
CA CYS A 137 3.71 6.89 5.96
C CYS A 137 2.69 7.64 6.81
N HIS A 138 2.91 8.94 7.06
CA HIS A 138 2.08 9.78 7.93
C HIS A 138 1.82 9.18 9.32
N GLY A 139 2.80 8.44 9.82
CA GLY A 139 2.71 7.72 11.09
C GLY A 139 1.77 6.53 11.07
N ASP A 140 1.22 6.11 9.92
CA ASP A 140 0.23 5.02 9.79
C ASP A 140 -1.12 5.33 10.49
N CYS A 141 -2.00 4.34 10.54
CA CYS A 141 -3.23 4.38 11.31
C CYS A 141 -2.94 4.52 12.82
N PRO A 142 -3.62 5.43 13.55
CA PRO A 142 -3.47 5.55 15.00
C PRO A 142 -3.72 4.24 15.77
N LYS A 143 -4.55 3.33 15.23
CA LYS A 143 -4.79 2.01 15.84
C LYS A 143 -3.55 1.12 15.88
N HIS A 144 -2.57 1.36 15.02
CA HIS A 144 -1.32 0.60 14.98
C HIS A 144 -0.23 1.21 15.85
N HIS A 145 -0.50 2.33 16.53
CA HIS A 145 0.48 2.96 17.39
C HIS A 145 0.73 2.12 18.66
N ASP A 146 1.98 2.13 19.10
CA ASP A 146 2.36 1.74 20.45
C ASP A 146 2.10 2.88 21.45
N GLU A 147 2.43 2.66 22.72
CA GLU A 147 2.30 3.64 23.79
C GLU A 147 3.13 4.93 23.54
N ARG A 148 4.13 4.88 22.66
CA ARG A 148 4.97 6.02 22.27
C ARG A 148 4.43 6.78 21.06
N GLY A 149 3.25 6.41 20.54
CA GLY A 149 2.66 7.00 19.34
C GLY A 149 3.40 6.62 18.05
N LYS A 150 4.16 5.52 18.05
CA LYS A 150 4.89 5.02 16.88
C LYS A 150 4.16 3.79 16.33
N SER A 151 3.95 3.73 15.01
CA SER A 151 3.38 2.53 14.42
C SER A 151 4.28 1.33 14.66
N VAL A 152 3.70 0.22 15.12
CA VAL A 152 4.41 -1.06 15.25
C VAL A 152 4.94 -1.52 13.89
N LEU A 153 4.34 -1.09 12.77
CA LEU A 153 4.76 -1.41 11.40
C LEU A 153 5.78 -0.40 10.83
N CYS A 154 6.30 0.52 11.65
CA CYS A 154 7.22 1.58 11.19
C CYS A 154 8.44 1.02 10.43
N ALA A 155 8.99 -0.11 10.88
CA ALA A 155 10.14 -0.75 10.22
C ALA A 155 9.79 -1.17 8.79
N GLY A 156 8.67 -1.88 8.60
CA GLY A 156 8.24 -2.34 7.29
C GLY A 156 7.91 -1.19 6.31
N TYR A 157 7.24 -0.14 6.78
CA TYR A 157 7.02 1.05 5.94
C TYR A 157 8.33 1.75 5.58
N SER A 158 9.26 1.89 6.53
CA SER A 158 10.56 2.50 6.25
C SER A 158 11.30 1.71 5.18
N GLU A 159 11.39 0.38 5.32
CA GLU A 159 12.05 -0.49 4.35
C GLU A 159 11.43 -0.36 2.95
N PHE A 160 10.11 -0.52 2.85
CA PHE A 160 9.38 -0.42 1.59
C PHE A 160 9.58 0.94 0.89
N ILE A 161 9.49 2.05 1.63
CA ILE A 161 9.66 3.39 1.05
C ILE A 161 11.09 3.62 0.53
N HIS A 162 12.10 3.17 1.27
CA HIS A 162 13.49 3.29 0.82
C HIS A 162 13.77 2.40 -0.40
N TYR A 163 13.25 1.16 -0.40
CA TYR A 163 13.42 0.22 -1.51
C TYR A 163 12.79 0.74 -2.81
N THR A 164 11.57 1.27 -2.74
CA THR A 164 10.84 1.74 -3.92
C THR A 164 11.28 3.13 -4.40
N ALA A 165 11.99 3.91 -3.58
CA ALA A 165 12.40 5.27 -3.91
C ALA A 165 13.05 5.47 -5.31
N PRO A 166 14.03 4.67 -5.76
CA PRO A 166 14.60 4.82 -7.11
C PRO A 166 13.54 4.69 -8.21
N HIS A 167 12.69 3.65 -8.14
CA HIS A 167 11.60 3.42 -9.09
C HIS A 167 10.57 4.55 -9.08
N MET A 168 10.17 4.99 -7.89
CA MET A 168 9.20 6.08 -7.73
C MET A 168 9.74 7.43 -8.27
N ARG A 169 11.04 7.70 -8.15
CA ARG A 169 11.66 8.90 -8.74
C ARG A 169 11.61 8.86 -10.27
N VAL A 170 11.89 7.71 -10.89
CA VAL A 170 11.77 7.56 -12.35
C VAL A 170 10.32 7.75 -12.79
N MET A 171 9.35 7.11 -12.14
CA MET A 171 7.93 7.31 -12.46
C MET A 171 7.50 8.77 -12.30
N ARG A 172 7.93 9.45 -11.23
CA ARG A 172 7.71 10.89 -11.03
C ARG A 172 8.26 11.71 -12.19
N ASP A 173 9.49 11.44 -12.63
CA ASP A 173 10.15 12.21 -13.68
C ASP A 173 9.49 11.99 -15.04
N LEU A 174 9.04 10.77 -15.33
CA LEU A 174 8.19 10.47 -16.49
C LEU A 174 6.88 11.29 -16.45
N ILE A 175 6.17 11.28 -15.32
CA ILE A 175 4.92 12.04 -15.17
C ILE A 175 5.15 13.54 -15.38
N ARG A 176 6.22 14.10 -14.82
CA ARG A 176 6.59 15.52 -14.99
C ARG A 176 6.90 15.89 -16.43
N GLN A 177 7.36 14.92 -17.23
CA GLN A 177 7.60 15.08 -18.66
C GLN A 177 6.36 14.77 -19.52
N HIS A 178 5.18 14.60 -18.90
CA HIS A 178 3.95 14.16 -19.58
C HIS A 178 4.08 12.80 -20.28
N ARG A 179 4.95 11.94 -19.75
CA ARG A 179 5.21 10.58 -20.22
C ARG A 179 4.53 9.54 -19.33
N SER A 180 4.30 8.37 -19.89
CA SER A 180 3.64 7.28 -19.17
C SER A 180 4.60 6.64 -18.15
N PRO A 181 4.19 6.42 -16.88
CA PRO A 181 4.96 5.63 -15.93
C PRO A 181 5.25 4.20 -16.40
N THR A 182 4.45 3.67 -17.33
CA THR A 182 4.65 2.33 -17.93
C THR A 182 5.98 2.21 -18.66
N GLU A 183 6.63 3.33 -19.01
CA GLU A 183 7.95 3.30 -19.61
C GLU A 183 9.01 2.76 -18.64
N LEU A 184 8.86 2.96 -17.32
CA LEU A 184 9.74 2.32 -16.33
C LEU A 184 9.68 0.80 -16.46
N MET A 185 8.49 0.24 -16.63
CA MET A 185 8.32 -1.21 -16.82
C MET A 185 9.06 -1.70 -18.07
N ALA A 186 9.03 -0.94 -19.16
CA ALA A 186 9.79 -1.27 -20.37
C ALA A 186 11.30 -1.21 -20.15
N MET A 187 11.80 -0.22 -19.39
CA MET A 187 13.21 -0.09 -19.03
C MET A 187 13.68 -1.30 -18.20
N LEU A 188 12.93 -1.66 -17.16
CA LEU A 188 13.27 -2.78 -16.28
C LEU A 188 13.27 -4.14 -17.00
N ARG A 189 12.45 -4.32 -18.03
CA ARG A 189 12.42 -5.55 -18.84
C ARG A 189 13.58 -5.64 -19.83
N ALA A 190 14.15 -4.52 -20.25
CA ALA A 190 15.27 -4.49 -21.19
C ALA A 190 16.63 -4.81 -20.54
N GLU A 191 16.70 -4.80 -19.21
CA GLU A 191 17.90 -5.11 -18.42
C GLU A 191 18.02 -6.61 -18.05
N CYS A 192 17.03 -7.43 -18.42
CA CYS A 192 17.00 -8.89 -18.23
C CYS A 192 17.28 -9.64 -19.54
#